data_AF-G1XN56-F1
#
_entry.id   AF-G1XN56-F1
#
_cell.length_a   1.000
_cell.length_b   1.000
_cell.length_c   1.000
_cell.angle_alpha   90.00
_cell.angle_beta   90.00
_cell.angle_gamma   90.00
#
_symmetry.space_group_name_H-M   'P 1'
#
loop_
_entity.id
_entity.type
_entity.pdbx_description
1 polymer ?
#
loop_
_entity_poly.entity_id
_entity_poly.type
_entity_poly.pdbx_seq_one_letter_code
_entity_poly.pdbx_strand_id
1 'polypeptide(L)'
;MLSKLIAIASISSLARAHYFLQSPPSIGFDDVKLTETPCGGFDATDRSGGVTEWPVSGFPFSVITTHLDVIWTFKAALLSDVSNFIDIYPNVRQTGISEFCLPALPGIEAWIGQDAVFQVVQQAPDGYLYQCSAIKFVSGGPALTGDCSNSTSVRASIIPGTGPRPPVQSSSTTTRRFTTTSISSTTSTIPDPEPTEDPNTESSTTPVTTADSSTRAHEETTTTVEPTSMPTEGPTTVPTTHHSNDHTDIPTYAPTPSGSGSPTISMNSTTTLPTVPPAYTGTASTGKSISFLAIFIAVAVCLL
;
A
#
# COMPACT_ATOMS: atom_id res chain seq x y z
N MET A 1 -17.05 62.27 -16.37
CA MET A 1 -17.13 60.88 -16.88
C MET A 1 -15.97 60.09 -16.29
N LEU A 2 -16.09 59.64 -15.05
CA LEU A 2 -15.07 58.85 -14.38
C LEU A 2 -15.77 58.02 -13.30
N SER A 3 -15.26 56.82 -13.05
CA SER A 3 -15.59 55.95 -11.92
C SER A 3 -16.79 55.02 -12.07
N LYS A 4 -16.58 53.89 -12.75
CA LYS A 4 -17.09 52.56 -12.35
C LYS A 4 -16.11 51.47 -12.84
N LEU A 5 -14.90 51.44 -12.28
CA LEU A 5 -14.06 50.24 -12.31
C LEU A 5 -14.48 49.38 -11.12
N ILE A 6 -15.40 48.44 -11.37
CA ILE A 6 -15.74 47.40 -10.41
C ILE A 6 -14.54 46.44 -10.38
N ALA A 7 -13.76 46.53 -9.31
CA ALA A 7 -12.70 45.57 -9.01
C ALA A 7 -13.38 44.23 -8.63
N ILE A 8 -13.43 43.31 -9.58
CA ILE A 8 -13.77 41.91 -9.31
C ILE A 8 -12.54 41.31 -8.62
N ALA A 9 -12.50 41.38 -7.29
CA ALA A 9 -11.52 40.66 -6.49
C ALA A 9 -11.78 39.16 -6.66
N SER A 10 -10.90 38.49 -7.39
CA SER A 10 -10.93 37.04 -7.57
C SER A 10 -10.69 36.37 -6.21
N ILE A 11 -11.77 35.90 -5.57
CA ILE A 11 -11.69 35.02 -4.41
C ILE A 11 -11.25 33.66 -4.94
N SER A 12 -9.95 33.48 -5.14
CA SER A 12 -9.37 32.16 -5.36
C SER A 12 -9.41 31.44 -4.02
N SER A 13 -10.50 30.71 -3.75
CA SER A 13 -10.49 29.73 -2.67
C SER A 13 -9.37 28.73 -2.97
N LEU A 14 -8.40 28.63 -2.06
CA LEU A 14 -7.42 27.55 -2.09
C LEU A 14 -8.15 26.28 -1.69
N ALA A 15 -8.89 25.69 -2.63
CA ALA A 15 -9.33 24.31 -2.50
C ALA A 15 -8.05 23.46 -2.49
N ARG A 16 -7.65 22.99 -1.31
CA ARG A 16 -6.60 21.98 -1.20
C ARG A 16 -7.17 20.71 -1.81
N ALA A 17 -6.54 20.25 -2.88
CA ALA A 17 -6.87 18.97 -3.45
C ALA A 17 -6.11 17.92 -2.62
N HIS A 18 -6.77 16.80 -2.36
CA HIS A 18 -6.21 15.69 -1.61
C HIS A 18 -6.59 14.37 -2.29
N TYR A 19 -6.14 13.26 -1.73
CA TYR A 19 -6.55 11.93 -2.17
C TYR A 19 -7.02 11.08 -0.99
N PHE A 20 -7.83 10.08 -1.28
CA PHE A 20 -8.34 9.11 -0.31
C PHE A 20 -7.96 7.69 -0.76
N LEU A 21 -7.31 6.93 0.10
CA LEU A 21 -6.96 5.53 -0.16
C LEU A 21 -8.17 4.63 0.09
N GLN A 22 -8.67 4.02 -0.98
CA GLN A 22 -9.83 3.11 -0.93
C GLN A 22 -9.40 1.66 -0.70
N SER A 23 -8.32 1.22 -1.36
CA SER A 23 -7.78 -0.14 -1.24
C SER A 23 -6.25 -0.14 -1.31
N PRO A 24 -5.56 -0.84 -0.39
CA PRO A 24 -6.11 -1.47 0.83
C PRO A 24 -6.71 -0.44 1.83
N PRO A 25 -7.47 -0.86 2.84
CA PRO A 25 -7.96 0.03 3.90
C PRO A 25 -6.82 0.83 4.54
N SER A 26 -6.99 2.14 4.67
CA SER A 26 -6.01 3.01 5.35
C SER A 26 -6.00 2.77 6.86
N ILE A 27 -4.86 2.98 7.51
CA ILE A 27 -4.73 3.04 8.98
C ILE A 27 -5.62 4.16 9.53
N GLY A 28 -5.71 5.27 8.80
CA GLY A 28 -6.55 6.41 9.16
C GLY A 28 -6.60 7.44 8.04
N PHE A 29 -7.44 8.46 8.23
CA PHE A 29 -7.55 9.58 7.29
C PHE A 29 -7.85 10.87 8.05
N ASP A 30 -7.01 11.87 7.83
CA ASP A 30 -7.18 13.25 8.30
C ASP A 30 -6.63 14.16 7.20
N ASP A 31 -7.55 14.82 6.50
CA ASP A 31 -7.28 15.66 5.33
C ASP A 31 -6.23 16.76 5.61
N VAL A 32 -6.20 17.28 6.84
CA VAL A 32 -5.30 18.36 7.23
C VAL A 32 -3.87 17.84 7.43
N LYS A 33 -3.74 16.58 7.86
CA LYS A 33 -2.47 15.95 8.23
C LYS A 33 -1.85 15.13 7.10
N LEU A 34 -2.48 15.04 5.93
CA LEU A 34 -1.94 14.29 4.80
C LEU A 34 -0.52 14.71 4.40
N THR A 35 -0.08 15.93 4.72
CA THR A 35 1.31 16.40 4.49
C THR A 35 2.32 15.87 5.51
N GLU A 36 1.89 15.23 6.59
CA GLU A 36 2.73 14.70 7.66
C GLU A 36 3.22 13.29 7.33
N THR A 37 4.53 13.12 7.21
CA THR A 37 5.17 11.82 6.99
C THR A 37 5.19 10.97 8.27
N PRO A 38 5.12 9.63 8.19
CA PRO A 38 4.97 8.82 6.97
C PRO A 38 3.52 8.49 6.59
N CYS A 39 2.55 8.66 7.49
CA CYS A 39 1.21 8.10 7.30
C CYS A 39 0.10 9.14 7.43
N GLY A 40 0.36 10.39 7.05
CA GLY A 40 -0.60 11.48 7.23
C GLY A 40 -0.81 11.81 8.71
N GLY A 41 0.25 11.72 9.51
CA GLY A 41 0.22 11.97 10.96
C GLY A 41 -0.30 10.80 11.81
N PHE A 42 -0.73 9.69 11.21
CA PHE A 42 -1.13 8.48 11.93
C PHE A 42 0.07 7.62 12.33
N ASP A 43 -0.07 6.83 13.40
CA ASP A 43 0.94 5.86 13.82
C ASP A 43 1.02 4.71 12.81
N ALA A 44 2.16 4.60 12.11
CA ALA A 44 2.41 3.55 11.12
C ALA A 44 2.33 2.13 11.70
N THR A 45 2.50 1.99 13.01
CA THR A 45 2.46 0.71 13.72
C THR A 45 1.05 0.31 14.16
N ASP A 46 0.05 1.19 14.01
CA ASP A 46 -1.32 0.89 14.38
C ASP A 46 -1.90 -0.25 13.52
N ARG A 47 -2.53 -1.21 14.21
CA ARG A 47 -3.18 -2.42 13.68
C ARG A 47 -4.64 -2.56 14.14
N SER A 48 -5.16 -1.58 14.86
CA SER A 48 -6.50 -1.61 15.44
C SER A 48 -7.61 -1.71 14.39
N GLY A 49 -7.39 -1.15 13.20
CA GLY A 49 -8.28 -1.26 12.03
C GLY A 49 -8.19 -2.60 11.27
N GLY A 50 -7.34 -3.54 11.72
CA GLY A 50 -7.09 -4.82 11.06
C GLY A 50 -5.84 -4.82 10.18
N VAL A 51 -5.49 -6.00 9.65
CA VAL A 51 -4.30 -6.23 8.81
C VAL A 51 -4.74 -6.84 7.49
N THR A 52 -4.35 -6.20 6.39
CA THR A 52 -4.65 -6.71 5.05
C THR A 52 -3.60 -7.75 4.66
N GLU A 53 -4.04 -8.95 4.29
CA GLU A 53 -3.15 -9.91 3.64
C GLU A 53 -2.78 -9.41 2.24
N TRP A 54 -1.49 -9.27 1.97
CA TRP A 54 -0.95 -8.78 0.70
C TRP A 54 -0.22 -9.93 -0.01
N PRO A 55 -0.85 -10.59 -0.99
CA PRO A 55 -0.17 -11.62 -1.76
C PRO A 55 0.99 -11.05 -2.55
N VAL A 56 2.14 -11.70 -2.49
CA VAL A 56 3.34 -11.21 -3.18
C VAL A 56 3.20 -11.16 -4.71
N SER A 57 2.28 -11.95 -5.25
CA SER A 57 1.93 -11.97 -6.68
C SER A 57 1.04 -10.81 -7.12
N GLY A 58 0.49 -10.02 -6.19
CA GLY A 58 -0.28 -8.83 -6.52
C GLY A 58 -1.42 -8.53 -5.55
N PHE A 59 -1.57 -7.25 -5.18
CA PHE A 59 -2.75 -6.74 -4.48
C PHE A 59 -3.32 -5.49 -5.19
N PRO A 60 -4.66 -5.33 -5.29
CA PRO A 60 -5.25 -4.16 -5.95
C PRO A 60 -5.09 -2.89 -5.10
N PHE A 61 -4.62 -1.84 -5.75
CA PHE A 61 -4.55 -0.50 -5.19
C PHE A 61 -5.63 0.38 -5.81
N SER A 62 -6.35 1.16 -5.01
CA SER A 62 -7.36 2.11 -5.49
C SER A 62 -7.38 3.39 -4.65
N VAL A 63 -7.47 4.53 -5.33
CA VAL A 63 -7.55 5.86 -4.73
C VAL A 63 -8.57 6.72 -5.48
N ILE A 64 -9.12 7.70 -4.77
CA ILE A 64 -9.75 8.87 -5.39
C ILE A 64 -8.79 10.03 -5.21
N THR A 65 -8.48 10.77 -6.27
CA THR A 65 -7.76 12.04 -6.15
C THR A 65 -8.49 13.20 -6.80
N THR A 66 -8.32 14.38 -6.22
CA THR A 66 -8.84 15.66 -6.72
C THR A 66 -7.78 16.50 -7.44
N HIS A 67 -6.53 16.04 -7.52
CA HIS A 67 -5.51 16.67 -8.36
C HIS A 67 -5.58 16.16 -9.80
N LEU A 68 -5.35 17.07 -10.74
CA LEU A 68 -5.39 16.78 -12.18
C LEU A 68 -4.13 16.11 -12.74
N ASP A 69 -2.99 16.26 -12.08
CA ASP A 69 -1.71 15.69 -12.51
C ASP A 69 -0.87 15.39 -11.26
N VAL A 70 -0.57 14.10 -11.05
CA VAL A 70 0.14 13.62 -9.86
C VAL A 70 1.09 12.47 -10.20
N ILE A 71 2.06 12.26 -9.33
CA ILE A 71 2.94 11.10 -9.37
C ILE A 71 2.71 10.26 -8.11
N TRP A 72 2.39 9.00 -8.31
CA TRP A 72 2.25 8.00 -7.24
C TRP A 72 3.56 7.28 -7.01
N THR A 73 3.96 7.15 -5.75
CA THR A 73 5.05 6.30 -5.30
C THR A 73 4.51 5.25 -4.33
N PHE A 74 4.94 4.00 -4.50
CA PHE A 74 4.46 2.85 -3.72
C PHE A 74 5.60 2.28 -2.91
N LYS A 75 5.45 2.28 -1.59
CA LYS A 75 6.50 1.93 -0.65
C LYS A 75 6.00 0.89 0.35
N ALA A 76 6.95 0.14 0.92
CA ALA A 76 6.71 -0.70 2.07
C ALA A 76 7.86 -0.63 3.07
N ALA A 77 7.54 -0.77 4.36
CA ALA A 77 8.51 -0.96 5.44
C ALA A 77 8.07 -2.15 6.29
N LEU A 78 9.02 -2.90 6.87
CA LEU A 78 8.69 -3.91 7.87
C LEU A 78 8.18 -3.22 9.15
N LEU A 79 7.23 -3.84 9.85
CA LEU A 79 6.72 -3.28 11.12
C LEU A 79 7.83 -3.11 12.17
N SER A 80 8.85 -3.97 12.12
CA SER A 80 10.03 -3.88 12.99
C SER A 80 10.93 -2.66 12.72
N ASP A 81 10.78 -2.01 11.56
CA ASP A 81 11.57 -0.84 11.16
C ASP A 81 10.77 0.06 10.20
N VAL A 82 9.76 0.74 10.75
CA VAL A 82 8.92 1.70 10.00
C VAL A 82 9.64 2.99 9.61
N SER A 83 10.95 3.10 9.89
CA SER A 83 11.78 4.21 9.42
C SER A 83 12.39 3.95 8.04
N ASN A 84 12.36 2.70 7.58
CA ASN A 84 13.06 2.24 6.38
C ASN A 84 12.09 1.77 5.29
N PHE A 85 11.46 2.72 4.62
CA PHE A 85 10.58 2.46 3.48
C PHE A 85 11.36 2.24 2.19
N ILE A 86 11.07 1.13 1.50
CA ILE A 86 11.61 0.82 0.17
C ILE A 86 10.51 0.90 -0.89
N ASP A 87 10.88 1.26 -2.12
CA ASP A 87 9.95 1.24 -3.26
C ASP A 87 9.62 -0.20 -3.65
N ILE A 88 8.33 -0.49 -3.86
CA ILE A 88 7.84 -1.81 -4.27
C ILE A 88 7.34 -1.85 -5.71
N TYR A 89 7.16 -0.69 -6.35
CA TYR A 89 6.68 -0.58 -7.71
C TYR A 89 7.21 0.70 -8.39
N PRO A 90 7.40 0.73 -9.72
CA PRO A 90 7.69 1.96 -10.44
C PRO A 90 6.67 3.07 -10.14
N ASN A 91 7.12 4.32 -10.16
CA ASN A 91 6.24 5.45 -9.98
C ASN A 91 5.27 5.53 -11.16
N VAL A 92 4.04 5.96 -10.87
CA VAL A 92 2.99 6.11 -11.87
C VAL A 92 2.58 7.57 -11.94
N ARG A 93 2.71 8.18 -13.12
CA ARG A 93 2.11 9.49 -13.39
C ARG A 93 0.65 9.29 -13.76
N GLN A 94 -0.24 9.96 -13.05
CA GLN A 94 -1.66 10.02 -13.34
C GLN A 94 -2.04 11.42 -13.81
N THR A 95 -2.84 11.51 -14.86
CA THR A 95 -3.59 12.72 -15.22
C THR A 95 -5.09 12.49 -15.16
N GLY A 96 -5.87 13.52 -14.84
CA GLY A 96 -7.30 13.45 -14.61
C GLY A 96 -7.65 13.22 -13.13
N ILE A 97 -8.82 13.71 -12.73
CA ILE A 97 -9.38 13.52 -11.38
C ILE A 97 -10.26 12.27 -11.31
N SER A 98 -10.57 11.87 -10.08
CA SER A 98 -11.44 10.76 -9.68
C SER A 98 -10.70 9.43 -9.47
N GLU A 99 -11.42 8.31 -9.61
CA GLU A 99 -10.97 6.97 -9.28
C GLU A 99 -9.81 6.52 -10.19
N PHE A 100 -8.71 6.16 -9.54
CA PHE A 100 -7.55 5.53 -10.14
C PHE A 100 -7.18 4.28 -9.38
N CYS A 101 -6.90 3.20 -10.10
CA CYS A 101 -6.53 1.92 -9.54
C CYS A 101 -5.44 1.23 -10.35
N LEU A 102 -4.68 0.38 -9.66
CA LEU A 102 -3.76 -0.59 -10.24
C LEU A 102 -4.22 -1.98 -9.83
N PRO A 103 -4.43 -2.91 -10.78
CA PRO A 103 -5.06 -4.20 -10.47
C PRO A 103 -4.17 -5.12 -9.63
N ALA A 104 -2.85 -4.97 -9.74
CA ALA A 104 -1.89 -5.81 -9.04
C ALA A 104 -0.60 -5.04 -8.78
N LEU A 105 -0.44 -4.55 -7.56
CA LEU A 105 0.86 -4.13 -7.03
C LEU A 105 1.58 -5.34 -6.41
N PRO A 106 2.82 -5.65 -6.84
CA PRO A 106 3.55 -6.79 -6.32
C PRO A 106 3.90 -6.59 -4.84
N GLY A 107 4.06 -7.69 -4.11
CA GLY A 107 4.67 -7.66 -2.78
C GLY A 107 6.15 -8.00 -2.80
N ILE A 108 6.75 -8.12 -1.61
CA ILE A 108 8.16 -8.46 -1.45
C ILE A 108 8.26 -9.91 -0.98
N GLU A 109 8.72 -10.81 -1.86
CA GLU A 109 8.79 -12.25 -1.58
C GLU A 109 9.64 -12.57 -0.33
N ALA A 110 10.73 -11.85 -0.12
CA ALA A 110 11.59 -12.02 1.06
C ALA A 110 10.89 -11.66 2.39
N TRP A 111 9.73 -11.00 2.35
CA TRP A 111 8.99 -10.56 3.53
C TRP A 111 7.72 -11.40 3.78
N ILE A 112 7.51 -12.50 3.06
CA ILE A 112 6.38 -13.41 3.32
C ILE A 112 6.35 -13.81 4.80
N GLY A 113 5.17 -13.72 5.40
CA GLY A 113 4.90 -14.01 6.81
C GLY A 113 5.16 -12.83 7.74
N GLN A 114 5.75 -11.73 7.27
CA GLN A 114 6.08 -10.56 8.07
C GLN A 114 4.99 -9.49 8.00
N ASP A 115 4.73 -8.86 9.14
CA ASP A 115 3.92 -7.65 9.21
C ASP A 115 4.69 -6.46 8.64
N ALA A 116 4.02 -5.66 7.82
CA ALA A 116 4.60 -4.53 7.12
C ALA A 116 3.61 -3.36 7.03
N VAL A 117 4.11 -2.21 6.64
CA VAL A 117 3.33 -1.00 6.40
C VAL A 117 3.44 -0.69 4.91
N PHE A 118 2.32 -0.69 4.21
CA PHE A 118 2.25 -0.14 2.87
C PHE A 118 2.08 1.37 2.96
N GLN A 119 2.85 2.13 2.21
CA GLN A 119 2.73 3.58 2.10
C GLN A 119 2.52 3.94 0.64
N VAL A 120 1.48 4.71 0.37
CA VAL A 120 1.29 5.40 -0.90
C VAL A 120 1.64 6.87 -0.69
N VAL A 121 2.43 7.41 -1.60
CA VAL A 121 2.78 8.83 -1.63
C VAL A 121 2.22 9.44 -2.91
N GLN A 122 1.44 10.49 -2.76
CA GLN A 122 1.05 11.36 -3.85
C GLN A 122 1.99 12.56 -3.91
N GLN A 123 2.66 12.78 -5.03
CA GLN A 123 3.30 14.04 -5.36
C GLN A 123 2.36 14.86 -6.25
N ALA A 124 1.95 16.01 -5.75
CA ALA A 124 1.05 16.95 -6.40
C ALA A 124 1.65 18.37 -6.45
N PRO A 125 1.05 19.33 -7.18
CA PRO A 125 1.58 20.70 -7.27
C PRO A 125 1.72 21.44 -5.94
N ASP A 126 0.95 21.07 -4.92
CA ASP A 126 0.96 21.66 -3.58
C ASP A 126 1.76 20.84 -2.54
N GLY A 127 2.44 19.77 -2.96
CA GLY A 127 3.41 19.05 -2.15
C GLY A 127 3.28 17.53 -2.21
N TYR A 128 3.75 16.90 -1.13
CA TYR A 128 3.66 15.45 -0.94
C TYR A 128 2.58 15.14 0.10
N LEU A 129 1.75 14.16 -0.23
CA LEU A 129 0.68 13.67 0.63
C LEU A 129 0.87 12.18 0.88
N TYR A 130 0.56 11.72 2.09
CA TYR A 130 0.90 10.39 2.58
C TYR A 130 -0.29 9.69 3.22
N GLN A 131 -0.47 8.41 2.91
CA GLN A 131 -1.40 7.50 3.58
C GLN A 131 -0.75 6.11 3.66
N CYS A 132 -1.12 5.36 4.69
CA CYS A 132 -0.57 4.04 4.96
C CYS A 132 -1.65 3.01 5.23
N SER A 133 -1.31 1.75 5.01
CA SER A 133 -2.14 0.60 5.35
C SER A 133 -1.34 -0.43 6.12
N ALA A 134 -2.00 -1.05 7.10
CA ALA A 134 -1.49 -2.20 7.82
C ALA A 134 -1.59 -3.44 6.94
N ILE A 135 -0.46 -4.07 6.64
CA ILE A 135 -0.40 -5.23 5.76
C ILE A 135 0.42 -6.37 6.36
N LYS A 136 0.21 -7.58 5.84
CA LYS A 136 1.07 -8.73 6.04
C LYS A 136 1.34 -9.39 4.72
N PHE A 137 2.60 -9.55 4.34
CA PHE A 137 2.92 -10.23 3.09
C PHE A 137 2.63 -11.72 3.22
N VAL A 138 1.92 -12.27 2.24
CA VAL A 138 1.56 -13.70 2.19
C VAL A 138 1.97 -14.34 0.87
N SER A 139 2.24 -15.64 0.91
CA SER A 139 2.37 -16.44 -0.30
C SER A 139 1.00 -16.63 -0.96
N GLY A 140 0.95 -16.81 -2.28
CA GLY A 140 -0.29 -17.16 -2.98
C GLY A 140 -0.41 -16.50 -4.35
N GLY A 141 -1.53 -16.78 -5.04
CA GLY A 141 -1.92 -16.10 -6.28
C GLY A 141 -2.38 -14.66 -6.03
N PRO A 142 -2.56 -13.87 -7.10
CA PRO A 142 -2.91 -12.45 -6.96
C PRO A 142 -4.25 -12.32 -6.24
N ALA A 143 -4.37 -11.29 -5.39
CA ALA A 143 -5.63 -10.97 -4.76
C ALA A 143 -6.71 -10.66 -5.81
N LEU A 144 -7.97 -10.93 -5.46
CA LEU A 144 -9.09 -10.57 -6.31
C LEU A 144 -9.13 -9.05 -6.48
N THR A 145 -9.22 -8.61 -7.73
CA THR A 145 -9.12 -7.19 -8.10
C THR A 145 -10.30 -6.33 -7.64
N GLY A 146 -11.41 -6.96 -7.22
CA GLY A 146 -12.65 -6.27 -6.85
C GLY A 146 -13.14 -5.31 -7.93
N ASP A 147 -13.61 -4.13 -7.50
CA ASP A 147 -14.06 -3.03 -8.37
C ASP A 147 -12.93 -2.09 -8.82
N CYS A 148 -11.69 -2.59 -8.97
CA CYS A 148 -10.59 -1.79 -9.51
C CYS A 148 -10.89 -1.39 -10.96
N SER A 149 -11.36 -0.16 -11.13
CA SER A 149 -11.56 0.47 -12.42
C SER A 149 -11.10 1.92 -12.41
N ASN A 150 -10.58 2.38 -13.55
CA ASN A 150 -10.19 3.76 -13.73
C ASN A 150 -11.35 4.57 -14.31
N SER A 151 -11.59 5.75 -13.76
CA SER A 151 -12.51 6.73 -14.33
C SER A 151 -12.15 7.09 -15.78
N THR A 152 -13.14 7.41 -16.60
CA THR A 152 -12.95 7.71 -18.04
C THR A 152 -12.07 8.93 -18.31
N SER A 153 -11.99 9.86 -17.36
CA SER A 153 -11.10 11.03 -17.35
C SER A 153 -9.66 10.72 -16.95
N VAL A 154 -9.40 9.56 -16.35
CA VAL A 154 -8.10 9.19 -15.80
C VAL A 154 -7.22 8.55 -16.87
N ARG A 155 -5.96 8.96 -16.92
CA ARG A 155 -4.88 8.31 -17.67
C ARG A 155 -3.72 8.08 -16.73
N ALA A 156 -3.03 6.96 -16.90
CA ALA A 156 -1.88 6.61 -16.09
C ALA A 156 -0.74 6.10 -16.97
N SER A 157 0.50 6.39 -16.57
CA SER A 157 1.70 5.91 -17.24
C SER A 157 2.81 5.66 -16.23
N ILE A 158 3.56 4.58 -16.43
CA ILE A 158 4.75 4.28 -15.62
C ILE A 158 5.85 5.28 -15.96
N ILE A 159 6.55 5.78 -14.95
CA ILE A 159 7.74 6.62 -15.10
C ILE A 159 8.98 5.72 -15.18
N PRO A 160 9.66 5.61 -16.34
CA PRO A 160 10.82 4.74 -16.48
C PRO A 160 11.96 5.12 -15.53
N GLY A 161 12.70 4.12 -15.04
CA GLY A 161 13.86 4.32 -14.16
C GLY A 161 13.52 4.62 -12.70
N THR A 162 12.25 4.51 -12.30
CA THR A 162 11.79 4.60 -10.91
C THR A 162 11.40 3.22 -10.37
N GLY A 163 11.23 3.11 -9.04
CA GLY A 163 10.78 1.89 -8.38
C GLY A 163 11.89 1.11 -7.66
N PRO A 164 11.66 -0.19 -7.37
CA PRO A 164 12.56 -1.01 -6.59
C PRO A 164 13.97 -1.01 -7.18
N ARG A 165 14.94 -0.54 -6.40
CA ARG A 165 16.35 -0.65 -6.78
C ARG A 165 16.87 -2.00 -6.30
N PRO A 166 17.61 -2.74 -7.15
CA PRO A 166 18.37 -3.89 -6.68
C PRO A 166 19.25 -3.45 -5.50
N PRO A 167 19.44 -4.31 -4.48
CA PRO A 167 20.44 -4.04 -3.46
C PRO A 167 21.77 -3.77 -4.17
N VAL A 168 22.34 -2.59 -3.96
CA VAL A 168 23.68 -2.28 -4.48
C VAL A 168 24.62 -3.23 -3.74
N GLN A 169 25.03 -4.31 -4.40
CA GLN A 169 26.14 -5.12 -3.90
C GLN A 169 27.37 -4.22 -3.87
N SER A 170 27.74 -3.76 -2.68
CA SER A 170 29.04 -3.17 -2.42
C SER A 170 30.09 -4.21 -2.78
N SER A 171 30.55 -4.16 -4.03
CA SER A 171 31.64 -4.97 -4.52
C SER A 171 32.90 -4.40 -3.88
N SER A 172 33.25 -4.96 -2.71
CA SER A 172 34.58 -4.76 -2.15
C SER A 172 35.55 -5.46 -3.09
N THR A 173 36.22 -4.68 -3.94
CA THR A 173 37.26 -5.15 -4.85
C THR A 173 38.47 -5.61 -4.03
N THR A 174 38.38 -6.80 -3.45
CA THR A 174 39.56 -7.48 -2.91
C THR A 174 40.28 -8.11 -4.10
N THR A 175 41.26 -7.41 -4.62
CA THR A 175 42.21 -7.91 -5.63
C THR A 175 42.95 -9.13 -5.05
N ARG A 176 42.39 -10.34 -5.20
CA ARG A 176 43.10 -11.59 -4.95
C ARG A 176 43.87 -11.96 -6.21
N ARG A 177 45.20 -11.95 -6.07
CA ARG A 177 46.16 -12.44 -7.05
C ARG A 177 45.99 -13.96 -7.18
N PHE A 178 45.41 -14.43 -8.27
CA PHE A 178 45.33 -15.85 -8.58
C PHE A 178 46.69 -16.33 -9.13
N THR A 179 47.40 -17.13 -8.35
CA THR A 179 48.43 -18.04 -8.88
C THR A 179 47.72 -19.21 -9.56
N THR A 180 47.86 -19.28 -10.88
CA THR A 180 47.45 -20.39 -11.73
C THR A 180 48.30 -21.62 -11.46
N THR A 181 47.73 -22.62 -10.79
CA THR A 181 48.25 -24.00 -10.80
C THR A 181 47.37 -24.83 -11.72
N SER A 182 47.94 -25.21 -12.87
CA SER A 182 47.34 -26.08 -13.86
C SER A 182 47.26 -27.52 -13.33
N ILE A 183 46.07 -28.12 -13.35
CA ILE A 183 45.91 -29.57 -13.20
C ILE A 183 44.88 -30.05 -14.22
N SER A 184 45.32 -31.00 -15.05
CA SER A 184 44.61 -31.58 -16.18
C SER A 184 43.51 -32.57 -15.79
N SER A 185 42.40 -32.46 -16.52
CA SER A 185 41.54 -33.52 -17.08
C SER A 185 41.38 -34.87 -16.36
N THR A 186 40.13 -35.19 -16.02
CA THR A 186 39.57 -36.53 -16.29
C THR A 186 38.11 -36.42 -16.70
N THR A 187 37.86 -36.85 -17.93
CA THR A 187 36.59 -37.07 -18.62
C THR A 187 35.86 -38.28 -18.02
N SER A 188 34.57 -38.14 -17.68
CA SER A 188 33.68 -39.28 -17.44
C SER A 188 32.26 -38.95 -17.91
N THR A 189 31.94 -39.48 -19.07
CA THR A 189 30.66 -39.66 -19.75
C THR A 189 29.77 -40.65 -18.99
N ILE A 190 28.46 -40.42 -18.77
CA ILE A 190 27.30 -41.36 -18.96
C ILE A 190 25.96 -40.55 -18.92
N PRO A 191 24.74 -41.08 -19.23
CA PRO A 191 23.96 -40.67 -20.40
C PRO A 191 22.54 -40.14 -20.08
N ASP A 192 21.89 -39.65 -21.14
CA ASP A 192 20.46 -39.32 -21.29
C ASP A 192 19.51 -40.44 -20.84
N PRO A 193 18.33 -40.08 -20.28
CA PRO A 193 17.12 -40.87 -20.45
C PRO A 193 16.01 -40.11 -21.22
N GLU A 194 15.53 -40.84 -22.23
CA GLU A 194 14.45 -40.64 -23.20
C GLU A 194 13.04 -40.41 -22.58
N PRO A 195 12.07 -39.81 -23.32
CA PRO A 195 10.78 -39.39 -22.78
C PRO A 195 9.73 -40.51 -22.83
N THR A 196 8.88 -40.59 -21.81
CA THR A 196 7.74 -41.53 -21.78
C THR A 196 6.42 -40.79 -22.00
N GLU A 197 5.69 -41.26 -23.01
CA GLU A 197 4.36 -40.81 -23.45
C GLU A 197 3.23 -41.21 -22.49
N ASP A 198 2.19 -40.36 -22.42
CA ASP A 198 0.81 -40.69 -22.03
C ASP A 198 0.18 -41.70 -23.01
N PRO A 199 -0.81 -42.54 -22.61
CA PRO A 199 -2.20 -42.17 -22.92
C PRO A 199 -3.31 -42.75 -22.00
N ASN A 200 -4.50 -42.18 -22.22
CA ASN A 200 -5.88 -42.65 -21.96
C ASN A 200 -6.49 -42.41 -20.57
N THR A 201 -7.58 -41.64 -20.42
CA THR A 201 -8.93 -41.68 -21.05
C THR A 201 -9.86 -42.70 -20.38
N GLU A 202 -10.75 -42.21 -19.51
CA GLU A 202 -12.11 -42.73 -19.21
C GLU A 202 -12.78 -41.67 -18.31
N SER A 203 -13.71 -40.85 -18.79
CA SER A 203 -15.14 -41.11 -19.02
C SER A 203 -15.85 -41.76 -17.82
N SER A 204 -16.53 -40.97 -17.00
CA SER A 204 -17.76 -41.46 -16.35
C SER A 204 -18.73 -40.34 -15.98
N THR A 205 -19.85 -40.38 -16.68
CA THR A 205 -21.17 -39.84 -16.38
C THR A 205 -21.66 -40.16 -14.97
N THR A 206 -22.34 -39.21 -14.31
CA THR A 206 -23.77 -39.37 -13.92
C THR A 206 -24.37 -38.05 -13.40
N PRO A 207 -25.66 -37.79 -13.69
CA PRO A 207 -26.40 -36.65 -13.18
C PRO A 207 -27.16 -37.03 -11.90
N VAL A 208 -27.22 -36.13 -10.92
CA VAL A 208 -28.19 -36.21 -9.81
C VAL A 208 -29.14 -35.02 -9.88
N THR A 209 -30.36 -35.34 -10.30
CA THR A 209 -31.62 -34.63 -10.07
C THR A 209 -31.98 -34.63 -8.59
N THR A 210 -32.45 -33.49 -8.05
CA THR A 210 -33.79 -33.21 -7.44
C THR A 210 -33.68 -31.96 -6.54
N ALA A 211 -34.49 -30.92 -6.80
CA ALA A 211 -35.67 -30.51 -6.00
C ALA A 211 -35.30 -30.14 -4.54
N ASP A 212 -35.71 -29.03 -3.94
CA ASP A 212 -37.03 -28.40 -3.97
C ASP A 212 -36.98 -27.05 -3.20
N SER A 213 -37.94 -26.18 -3.52
CA SER A 213 -38.67 -25.22 -2.67
C SER A 213 -38.02 -24.60 -1.42
N SER A 214 -37.99 -23.27 -1.36
CA SER A 214 -39.01 -22.49 -0.62
C SER A 214 -38.53 -21.08 -0.25
N THR A 215 -39.26 -20.10 -0.79
CA THR A 215 -39.74 -18.88 -0.14
C THR A 215 -39.46 -18.71 1.37
N ARG A 216 -38.83 -17.59 1.74
CA ARG A 216 -39.33 -16.78 2.86
C ARG A 216 -38.90 -15.31 2.74
N ALA A 217 -39.89 -14.45 2.57
CA ALA A 217 -39.77 -13.02 2.74
C ALA A 217 -39.38 -12.70 4.19
N HIS A 218 -38.40 -11.82 4.36
CA HIS A 218 -38.11 -11.22 5.66
C HIS A 218 -38.77 -9.85 5.71
N GLU A 219 -39.67 -9.77 6.68
CA GLU A 219 -40.48 -8.64 7.08
C GLU A 219 -39.61 -7.56 7.74
N GLU A 220 -39.84 -6.32 7.32
CA GLU A 220 -39.20 -5.09 7.74
C GLU A 220 -39.84 -4.61 9.05
N THR A 221 -39.12 -4.71 10.17
CA THR A 221 -39.55 -4.14 11.45
C THR A 221 -38.80 -2.85 11.72
N THR A 222 -39.42 -1.75 11.32
CA THR A 222 -39.07 -0.38 11.69
C THR A 222 -39.31 -0.17 13.19
N THR A 223 -38.23 -0.06 13.98
CA THR A 223 -38.31 0.38 15.37
C THR A 223 -37.77 1.80 15.48
N THR A 224 -38.71 2.74 15.57
CA THR A 224 -38.48 4.14 15.94
C THR A 224 -38.03 4.20 17.40
N VAL A 225 -36.81 4.68 17.64
CA VAL A 225 -36.32 4.98 19.00
C VAL A 225 -36.16 6.49 19.15
N GLU A 226 -36.88 7.03 20.11
CA GLU A 226 -36.96 8.42 20.53
C GLU A 226 -35.64 8.89 21.19
N PRO A 227 -35.19 10.14 20.97
CA PRO A 227 -33.94 10.64 21.53
C PRO A 227 -34.11 11.03 23.01
N THR A 228 -33.42 10.31 23.90
CA THR A 228 -33.29 10.68 25.32
C THR A 228 -32.24 11.78 25.50
N SER A 229 -32.64 12.81 26.23
CA SER A 229 -31.93 14.03 26.61
C SER A 229 -30.53 13.84 27.22
N MET A 230 -29.63 14.75 26.84
CA MET A 230 -28.32 14.99 27.46
C MET A 230 -28.42 15.47 28.92
N PRO A 231 -27.54 15.04 29.83
CA PRO A 231 -27.27 15.75 31.07
C PRO A 231 -26.07 16.71 30.92
N THR A 232 -26.28 17.93 31.40
CA THR A 232 -25.33 19.02 31.62
C THR A 232 -24.23 18.63 32.60
N GLU A 233 -22.96 18.66 32.16
CA GLU A 233 -21.80 18.58 33.05
C GLU A 233 -21.42 19.97 33.58
N GLY A 234 -21.30 20.07 34.91
CA GLY A 234 -20.80 21.24 35.63
C GLY A 234 -19.26 21.25 35.74
N PRO A 235 -18.66 22.38 36.14
CA PRO A 235 -17.22 22.56 36.11
C PRO A 235 -16.54 21.85 37.29
N THR A 236 -15.66 20.89 36.99
CA THR A 236 -14.80 20.27 38.00
C THR A 236 -13.56 21.13 38.25
N THR A 237 -13.41 21.51 39.50
CA THR A 237 -12.27 22.25 40.06
C THR A 237 -11.01 21.38 40.10
N VAL A 238 -9.93 21.92 39.55
CA VAL A 238 -8.56 21.37 39.64
C VAL A 238 -7.96 21.65 41.02
N PRO A 239 -7.45 20.66 41.76
CA PRO A 239 -6.53 20.90 42.85
C PRO A 239 -5.09 20.77 42.38
N THR A 240 -4.36 21.87 42.55
CA THR A 240 -2.91 22.00 42.46
C THR A 240 -2.25 21.19 43.58
N THR A 241 -1.30 20.29 43.25
CA THR A 241 -0.33 19.78 44.23
C THR A 241 1.09 19.86 43.69
N HIS A 242 1.86 20.69 44.40
CA HIS A 242 3.31 20.74 44.41
C HIS A 242 3.89 19.42 44.94
N HIS A 243 4.92 18.88 44.28
CA HIS A 243 5.96 18.12 44.98
C HIS A 243 7.34 18.35 44.36
N SER A 244 8.25 18.85 45.19
CA SER A 244 9.67 19.02 44.95
C SER A 244 10.43 17.72 45.23
N ASN A 245 11.56 17.55 44.53
CA ASN A 245 12.85 16.93 44.89
C ASN A 245 12.82 15.60 45.68
N ASP A 246 13.56 14.54 45.32
CA ASP A 246 15.03 14.50 45.39
C ASP A 246 15.54 13.08 45.03
N HIS A 247 16.84 13.02 44.69
CA HIS A 247 17.81 11.93 44.90
C HIS A 247 17.81 10.59 44.12
N THR A 248 18.82 10.48 43.24
CA THR A 248 19.86 9.43 43.05
C THR A 248 19.49 7.94 43.10
N ASP A 249 19.80 7.20 42.02
CA ASP A 249 20.99 6.33 41.95
C ASP A 249 21.14 5.65 40.58
N ILE A 250 22.34 5.72 40.01
CA ILE A 250 22.76 5.05 38.77
C ILE A 250 23.64 3.86 39.17
N PRO A 251 23.25 2.60 38.90
CA PRO A 251 24.20 1.50 38.95
C PRO A 251 24.89 1.33 37.59
N THR A 252 26.19 1.63 37.62
CA THR A 252 27.21 1.24 36.64
C THR A 252 27.25 -0.28 36.51
N TYR A 253 27.00 -0.83 35.32
CA TYR A 253 27.37 -2.20 34.97
C TYR A 253 28.49 -2.19 33.93
N ALA A 254 29.63 -2.77 34.31
CA ALA A 254 30.78 -3.03 33.45
C ALA A 254 30.60 -4.35 32.67
N PRO A 255 31.35 -4.57 31.56
CA PRO A 255 31.08 -5.60 30.58
C PRO A 255 31.87 -6.90 30.84
N THR A 256 31.32 -8.03 30.42
CA THR A 256 32.01 -9.34 30.36
C THR A 256 31.64 -10.10 29.06
N PRO A 257 32.47 -11.07 28.62
CA PRO A 257 32.99 -11.07 27.25
C PRO A 257 32.47 -12.19 26.34
N SER A 258 32.60 -11.91 25.03
CA SER A 258 33.02 -12.81 23.94
C SER A 258 32.52 -14.26 23.95
N GLY A 259 31.50 -14.53 23.13
CA GLY A 259 31.13 -15.86 22.65
C GLY A 259 31.16 -15.88 21.13
N SER A 260 32.27 -16.38 20.57
CA SER A 260 32.47 -16.69 19.15
C SER A 260 31.61 -17.89 18.76
N GLY A 261 30.62 -17.69 17.89
CA GLY A 261 29.87 -18.76 17.26
C GLY A 261 29.33 -18.29 15.91
N SER A 262 30.08 -18.56 14.84
CA SER A 262 29.72 -18.22 13.47
C SER A 262 28.99 -19.42 12.83
N PRO A 263 27.70 -19.30 12.46
CA PRO A 263 27.09 -20.25 11.54
C PRO A 263 27.30 -19.77 10.11
N THR A 264 28.05 -20.55 9.33
CA THR A 264 28.15 -20.43 7.87
C THR A 264 26.80 -20.75 7.25
N ILE A 265 26.01 -19.73 6.87
CA ILE A 265 24.83 -19.89 6.02
C ILE A 265 25.28 -19.77 4.57
N SER A 266 25.27 -20.91 3.87
CA SER A 266 25.43 -20.98 2.42
C SER A 266 24.15 -20.49 1.74
N MET A 267 24.13 -19.22 1.32
CA MET A 267 23.08 -18.71 0.43
C MET A 267 23.49 -18.97 -1.02
N ASN A 268 22.88 -20.00 -1.61
CA ASN A 268 22.90 -20.21 -3.05
C ASN A 268 21.49 -19.89 -3.58
N SER A 269 21.15 -18.60 -3.62
CA SER A 269 19.89 -18.13 -4.19
C SER A 269 20.21 -17.35 -5.46
N THR A 270 20.04 -18.03 -6.60
CA THR A 270 20.09 -17.42 -7.92
C THR A 270 18.88 -16.48 -8.05
N THR A 271 19.06 -15.20 -7.71
CA THR A 271 18.03 -14.18 -7.85
C THR A 271 17.81 -13.89 -9.33
N THR A 272 16.80 -14.52 -9.93
CA THR A 272 16.24 -14.08 -11.22
C THR A 272 15.62 -12.71 -11.02
N LEU A 273 16.07 -11.73 -11.79
CA LEU A 273 15.53 -10.37 -11.80
C LEU A 273 14.00 -10.45 -12.01
N PRO A 274 13.16 -9.80 -11.18
CA PRO A 274 11.72 -9.82 -11.39
C PRO A 274 11.41 -9.21 -12.76
N THR A 275 10.75 -10.00 -13.60
CA THR A 275 10.20 -9.54 -14.88
C THR A 275 9.29 -8.36 -14.59
N VAL A 276 9.70 -7.17 -15.03
CA VAL A 276 8.86 -5.97 -14.95
C VAL A 276 7.51 -6.31 -15.60
N PRO A 277 6.38 -6.21 -14.87
CA PRO A 277 5.09 -6.51 -15.47
C PRO A 277 4.88 -5.61 -16.70
N PRO A 278 4.20 -6.12 -17.74
CA PRO A 278 3.97 -5.34 -18.96
C PRO A 278 3.37 -3.99 -18.61
N ALA A 279 3.86 -2.93 -19.27
CA ALA A 279 3.40 -1.56 -19.05
C ALA A 279 1.87 -1.54 -19.06
N TYR A 280 1.26 -1.11 -17.96
CA TYR A 280 -0.19 -1.04 -17.84
C TYR A 280 -0.74 -0.06 -18.87
N THR A 281 -1.43 -0.56 -19.89
CA THR A 281 -2.14 0.23 -20.90
C THR A 281 -3.65 0.18 -20.68
N GLY A 282 -4.12 -0.04 -19.45
CA GLY A 282 -5.54 -0.23 -19.17
C GLY A 282 -6.38 0.93 -19.70
N THR A 283 -7.23 0.62 -20.67
CA THR A 283 -8.24 1.54 -21.21
C THR A 283 -9.35 1.73 -20.18
N ALA A 284 -9.73 2.98 -19.93
CA ALA A 284 -10.76 3.31 -18.94
C ALA A 284 -12.07 2.55 -19.22
N SER A 285 -12.68 2.00 -18.16
CA SER A 285 -13.97 1.34 -18.24
C SER A 285 -15.07 2.39 -18.29
N THR A 286 -16.04 2.24 -19.19
CA THR A 286 -17.29 2.99 -19.19
C THR A 286 -18.19 2.52 -18.04
N GLY A 287 -17.75 2.75 -16.81
CA GLY A 287 -18.52 2.52 -15.58
C GLY A 287 -19.36 3.75 -15.20
N LYS A 288 -20.57 3.48 -14.71
CA LYS A 288 -21.67 4.43 -14.38
C LYS A 288 -21.21 5.85 -14.01
N SER A 289 -21.61 6.83 -14.81
CA SER A 289 -21.52 8.25 -14.50
C SER A 289 -22.23 8.54 -13.16
N ILE A 290 -21.47 8.64 -12.07
CA ILE A 290 -21.94 9.31 -10.87
C ILE A 290 -22.20 10.76 -11.29
N SER A 291 -23.44 11.21 -11.12
CA SER A 291 -23.88 12.54 -11.55
C SER A 291 -22.98 13.61 -10.93
N PHE A 292 -22.15 14.24 -11.77
CA PHE A 292 -21.24 15.34 -11.41
C PHE A 292 -21.95 16.50 -10.69
N LEU A 293 -23.28 16.58 -10.78
CA LEU A 293 -24.09 17.57 -10.09
C LEU A 293 -24.04 17.43 -8.56
N ALA A 294 -23.79 16.23 -8.01
CA ALA A 294 -23.74 16.01 -6.56
C ALA A 294 -22.42 16.51 -5.93
N ILE A 295 -21.30 16.41 -6.64
CA ILE A 295 -19.98 16.84 -6.14
C ILE A 295 -19.88 18.37 -6.12
N PHE A 296 -20.44 19.07 -7.11
CA PHE A 296 -20.49 20.53 -7.11
C PHE A 296 -21.35 21.12 -5.98
N ILE A 297 -22.42 20.42 -5.56
CA ILE A 297 -23.24 20.86 -4.42
C ILE A 297 -22.48 20.67 -3.10
N ALA A 298 -21.74 19.57 -2.92
CA ALA A 298 -20.95 19.35 -1.71
C ALA A 298 -19.83 20.39 -1.53
N VAL A 299 -19.13 20.74 -2.62
CA VAL A 299 -18.08 21.79 -2.58
C VAL A 299 -18.68 23.18 -2.33
N ALA A 300 -19.87 23.48 -2.86
CA ALA A 300 -20.53 24.76 -2.63
C ALA A 300 -21.09 24.90 -1.20
N VAL A 301 -21.52 23.80 -0.56
CA VAL A 301 -22.05 23.81 0.81
C VAL A 301 -20.95 23.96 1.87
N CYS A 302 -19.71 23.54 1.60
CA CYS A 302 -18.56 23.83 2.48
C CYS A 302 -18.02 25.27 2.34
N LEU A 303 -18.54 26.07 1.42
CA LEU A 303 -18.15 27.47 1.18
C LEU A 303 -19.16 28.50 1.69
N LEU A 304 -20.21 28.07 2.40
CA LEU A 304 -21.19 28.88 3.13
C LEU A 304 -21.08 28.62 4.63
#